data_AF-A0AAE1X588-F1
#
_entry.id   AF-A0AAE1X588-F1
#
_cell.length_a   1.000
_cell.length_b   1.000
_cell.length_c   1.000
_cell.angle_alpha   90.00
_cell.angle_beta   90.00
_cell.angle_gamma   90.00
#
_symmetry.space_group_name_H-M   'P 1'
#
loop_
_entity.id
_entity.type
_entity.pdbx_description
1 polymer ?
#
loop_
_entity_poly.entity_id
_entity_poly.type
_entity_poly.pdbx_seq_one_letter_code
_entity_poly.pdbx_strand_id
1 'polypeptide(L)'
;MAATTLFLSSLILLILAQARAQTQAPPPASDACNGIFLSYSYSTGRRVPPILKSDPTRQAYRFESAFSILNNDLEDLKSWRVFVGFQHDEYLVSASNAVLADGNSIPGSVGNGTVFAGFPNPDLKTAIETAGDLTQMSARVELVGTQFGVAPPDAPVPSNISLVNDGWVCPRPTMQGQYICAVFLLPQKYFAICRIWFMRFIPDPVKVWSWEVPFMYVDLFFGAIDEF
;
A
#
# COMPACT_ATOMS: atom_id res chain seq x y z
N MET A 1 13.01 -31.07 54.42
CA MET A 1 11.78 -30.41 53.90
C MET A 1 11.96 -28.92 53.58
N ALA A 2 13.09 -28.27 53.87
CA ALA A 2 13.30 -26.84 53.61
C ALA A 2 13.94 -26.51 52.24
N ALA A 3 14.60 -27.48 51.59
CA ALA A 3 15.28 -27.25 50.31
C ALA A 3 14.31 -27.24 49.11
N THR A 4 13.20 -27.96 49.20
CA THR A 4 12.19 -28.07 48.14
C THR A 4 11.32 -26.81 48.03
N THR A 5 11.09 -26.10 49.13
CA THR A 5 10.30 -24.85 49.14
C THR A 5 11.06 -23.66 48.55
N LEU A 6 12.38 -23.61 48.71
CA LEU A 6 13.25 -22.57 48.12
C LEU A 6 13.40 -22.72 46.60
N PHE A 7 13.38 -23.94 46.08
CA PHE A 7 13.42 -24.20 44.64
C PHE A 7 12.13 -23.76 43.94
N LEU A 8 10.97 -24.00 44.56
CA LEU A 8 9.67 -23.60 44.03
C LEU A 8 9.48 -22.07 44.03
N SER A 9 9.96 -21.36 45.05
CA SER A 9 9.85 -19.90 45.09
C SER A 9 10.76 -19.20 44.07
N SER A 10 11.96 -19.75 43.82
CA SER A 10 12.89 -19.26 42.79
C SER A 10 12.32 -19.46 41.38
N LEU A 11 11.64 -20.60 41.14
CA LEU A 11 10.98 -20.86 39.87
C LEU A 11 9.81 -19.89 39.62
N ILE A 12 9.01 -19.57 40.65
CA ILE A 12 7.87 -18.63 40.54
C ILE A 12 8.35 -17.20 40.23
N LEU A 13 9.45 -16.74 40.83
CA LEU A 13 10.02 -15.42 40.55
C LEU A 13 10.61 -15.32 39.13
N LEU A 14 11.11 -16.42 38.56
CA LEU A 14 11.59 -16.44 37.17
C LEU A 14 10.44 -16.27 36.15
N ILE A 15 9.25 -16.82 36.44
CA ILE A 15 8.09 -16.76 35.54
C ILE A 15 7.47 -15.35 35.55
N LEU A 16 7.45 -14.67 36.71
CA LEU A 16 6.97 -13.29 36.85
C LEU A 16 7.86 -12.25 36.14
N ALA A 17 9.16 -12.53 35.97
CA ALA A 17 10.09 -11.63 35.29
C ALA A 17 9.97 -11.64 33.75
N GLN A 18 9.26 -12.62 33.17
CA GLN A 18 9.08 -12.74 31.72
C GLN A 18 7.82 -12.02 31.19
N ALA A 19 6.96 -11.48 32.06
CA ALA A 19 5.88 -10.60 31.66
C ALA A 19 6.40 -9.17 31.35
N ARG A 20 7.43 -9.07 30.49
CA ARG A 20 7.67 -7.82 29.78
C ARG A 20 6.51 -7.65 28.82
N ALA A 21 5.69 -6.62 29.05
CA ALA A 21 4.74 -6.14 28.07
C ALA A 21 5.47 -5.95 26.73
N GLN A 22 5.29 -6.88 25.80
CA GLN A 22 5.64 -6.65 24.42
C GLN A 22 4.69 -5.57 23.94
N THR A 23 5.14 -4.32 23.94
CA THR A 23 4.55 -3.29 23.09
C THR A 23 4.58 -3.86 21.68
N GLN A 24 3.43 -4.35 21.22
CA GLN A 24 3.25 -4.74 19.82
C GLN A 24 3.68 -3.54 18.99
N ALA A 25 4.65 -3.73 18.10
CA ALA A 25 4.96 -2.73 17.09
C ALA A 25 3.64 -2.36 16.40
N PRO A 26 3.41 -1.06 16.11
CA PRO A 26 2.23 -0.67 15.37
C PRO A 26 2.09 -1.55 14.12
N PRO A 27 0.88 -2.00 13.78
CA PRO A 27 0.68 -2.77 12.56
C PRO A 27 1.25 -2.01 11.37
N PRO A 28 1.85 -2.69 10.38
CA PRO A 28 2.40 -2.03 9.21
C PRO A 28 1.32 -1.16 8.55
N ALA A 29 1.73 -0.03 7.97
CA ALA A 29 0.80 0.97 7.42
C ALA A 29 -0.18 0.41 6.37
N SER A 30 0.16 -0.74 5.77
CA SER A 30 -0.72 -1.53 4.90
C SER A 30 -1.98 -2.06 5.61
N ASP A 31 -1.86 -2.50 6.85
CA ASP A 31 -2.92 -3.23 7.57
C ASP A 31 -3.98 -2.28 8.13
N ALA A 32 -3.64 -1.00 8.25
CA ALA A 32 -4.56 0.05 8.65
C ALA A 32 -5.33 0.67 7.46
N CYS A 33 -5.04 0.23 6.23
CA CYS A 33 -5.55 0.82 5.00
C CYS A 33 -6.70 0.00 4.40
N ASN A 34 -7.91 0.58 4.38
CA ASN A 34 -9.05 0.06 3.61
C ASN A 34 -9.02 0.65 2.20
N GLY A 35 -8.63 -0.16 1.21
CA GLY A 35 -8.51 0.24 -0.20
C GLY A 35 -7.21 -0.24 -0.85
N ILE A 36 -6.74 0.44 -1.90
CA ILE A 36 -5.48 0.08 -2.56
C ILE A 36 -4.31 0.75 -1.85
N PHE A 37 -3.33 -0.04 -1.44
CA PHE A 37 -2.09 0.45 -0.85
C PHE A 37 -0.97 0.36 -1.86
N LEU A 38 -0.29 1.48 -2.12
CA LEU A 38 0.82 1.58 -3.04
C LEU A 38 2.03 2.10 -2.30
N SER A 39 3.16 1.44 -2.46
CA SER A 39 4.42 1.85 -1.85
C SER A 39 5.57 1.76 -2.85
N TYR A 40 6.55 2.65 -2.69
CA TYR A 40 7.79 2.67 -3.45
C TYR A 40 8.97 2.65 -2.48
N SER A 41 9.98 1.85 -2.79
CA SER A 41 11.22 1.70 -2.03
C SER A 41 12.42 1.80 -2.94
N TYR A 42 13.38 2.64 -2.58
CA TYR A 42 14.72 2.61 -3.17
C TYR A 42 15.61 1.64 -2.40
N SER A 43 16.36 0.80 -3.11
CA SER A 43 17.23 -0.22 -2.51
C SER A 43 18.69 0.24 -2.50
N THR A 44 19.25 0.51 -3.68
CA THR A 44 20.67 0.86 -3.81
C THR A 44 20.96 1.56 -5.13
N GLY A 45 22.12 2.18 -5.20
CA GLY A 45 22.62 2.79 -6.41
C GLY A 45 24.13 2.89 -6.41
N ARG A 46 24.70 2.92 -7.62
CA ARG A 46 26.16 2.99 -7.81
C ARG A 46 26.50 3.75 -9.07
N ARG A 47 27.63 4.44 -9.04
CA ARG A 47 28.15 5.15 -10.21
C ARG A 47 28.45 4.13 -11.33
N VAL A 48 28.02 4.45 -12.55
CA VAL A 48 28.30 3.63 -13.73
C VAL A 48 29.20 4.38 -14.71
N PRO A 49 30.10 3.68 -15.43
CA PRO A 49 30.91 4.29 -16.48
C PRO A 49 30.06 4.82 -17.66
N PRO A 50 30.55 5.82 -18.41
CA PRO A 50 31.80 6.55 -18.20
C PRO A 50 31.75 7.49 -16.98
N ILE A 51 32.90 7.75 -16.37
CA ILE A 51 33.00 8.70 -15.25
C ILE A 51 33.23 10.10 -15.81
N LEU A 52 32.22 10.95 -15.68
CA LEU A 52 32.24 12.33 -16.13
C LEU A 52 32.81 13.23 -15.02
N LYS A 53 34.09 13.61 -15.15
CA LYS A 53 34.74 14.55 -14.21
C LYS A 53 34.35 16.00 -14.47
N SER A 54 34.04 16.34 -15.72
CA SER A 54 33.72 17.71 -16.15
C SER A 54 32.25 18.09 -15.91
N ASP A 55 31.34 17.11 -15.89
CA ASP A 55 29.91 17.34 -15.67
C ASP A 55 29.33 16.29 -14.71
N PRO A 56 29.35 16.56 -13.40
CA PRO A 56 28.77 15.68 -12.39
C PRO A 56 27.24 15.53 -12.50
N THR A 57 26.54 16.50 -13.09
CA THR A 57 25.07 16.47 -13.20
C THR A 57 24.59 15.47 -14.25
N ARG A 58 25.43 15.20 -15.25
CA ARG A 58 25.22 14.16 -16.26
C ARG A 58 25.87 12.83 -15.90
N GLN A 59 26.46 12.71 -14.71
CA GLN A 59 27.02 11.43 -14.27
C GLN A 59 25.89 10.41 -14.10
N ALA A 60 26.01 9.30 -14.81
CA ALA A 60 25.09 8.17 -14.72
C ALA A 60 25.33 7.35 -13.44
N TYR A 61 24.23 6.99 -12.78
CA TYR A 61 24.18 6.10 -11.62
C TYR A 61 23.15 5.01 -11.88
N ARG A 62 23.52 3.75 -11.69
CA ARG A 62 22.55 2.66 -11.62
C ARG A 62 21.67 2.86 -10.39
N PHE A 63 20.38 2.61 -10.52
CA PHE A 63 19.46 2.48 -9.39
C PHE A 63 18.76 1.13 -9.42
N GLU A 64 18.45 0.64 -8.22
CA GLU A 64 17.57 -0.49 -7.97
C GLU A 64 16.49 -0.03 -7.01
N SER A 65 15.24 -0.21 -7.41
CA SER A 65 14.06 0.15 -6.62
C SER A 65 12.96 -0.87 -6.82
N ALA A 66 11.93 -0.79 -6.00
CA ALA A 66 10.74 -1.60 -6.18
C ALA A 66 9.51 -0.79 -5.77
N PHE A 67 8.39 -1.02 -6.45
CA PHE A 67 7.10 -0.62 -5.93
C PHE A 67 6.22 -1.85 -5.69
N SER A 68 5.33 -1.75 -4.71
CA SER A 68 4.34 -2.77 -4.44
C SER A 68 2.96 -2.16 -4.38
N ILE A 69 2.01 -2.91 -4.92
CA ILE A 69 0.59 -2.61 -4.90
C ILE A 69 -0.12 -3.74 -4.14
N LEU A 70 -1.03 -3.38 -3.24
CA LEU A 70 -1.80 -4.31 -2.41
C LEU A 70 -3.26 -3.91 -2.46
N ASN A 71 -4.12 -4.87 -2.76
CA ASN A 71 -5.57 -4.71 -2.75
C ASN A 71 -6.15 -5.12 -1.39
N ASN A 72 -6.44 -4.14 -0.53
CA ASN A 72 -7.24 -4.30 0.69
C ASN A 72 -8.67 -3.75 0.50
N ASP A 73 -9.12 -3.60 -0.74
CA ASP A 73 -10.47 -3.16 -1.07
C ASP A 73 -11.47 -4.34 -1.02
N LEU A 74 -12.75 -4.02 -1.08
CA LEU A 74 -13.86 -4.96 -1.21
C LEU A 74 -14.07 -5.42 -2.65
N GLU A 75 -13.44 -4.77 -3.62
CA GLU A 75 -13.54 -5.05 -5.04
C GLU A 75 -12.19 -5.47 -5.64
N ASP A 76 -12.23 -6.37 -6.62
CA ASP A 76 -11.04 -6.77 -7.37
C ASP A 76 -10.46 -5.58 -8.14
N LEU A 77 -9.15 -5.36 -8.00
CA LEU A 77 -8.43 -4.41 -8.83
C LEU A 77 -8.03 -5.08 -10.14
N LYS A 78 -8.84 -4.85 -11.17
CA LYS A 78 -8.61 -5.42 -12.49
C LYS A 78 -7.64 -4.58 -13.32
N SER A 79 -6.71 -5.26 -13.98
CA SER A 79 -5.75 -4.68 -14.91
C SER A 79 -5.05 -3.46 -14.30
N TRP A 80 -4.38 -3.65 -13.17
CA TRP A 80 -3.77 -2.54 -12.44
C TRP A 80 -2.74 -1.80 -13.29
N ARG A 81 -2.75 -0.46 -13.14
CA ARG A 81 -1.86 0.46 -13.83
C ARG A 81 -1.35 1.50 -12.85
N VAL A 82 -0.04 1.60 -12.72
CA VAL A 82 0.62 2.51 -11.78
C VAL A 82 1.50 3.49 -12.55
N PHE A 83 1.29 4.78 -12.32
CA PHE A 83 2.17 5.84 -12.78
C PHE A 83 3.30 6.05 -11.76
N VAL A 84 4.53 6.14 -12.27
CA VAL A 84 5.72 6.51 -11.50
C VAL A 84 6.32 7.76 -12.14
N GLY A 85 6.37 8.86 -11.39
CA GLY A 85 6.91 10.15 -11.80
C GLY A 85 8.41 10.26 -11.56
N PHE A 86 9.20 9.60 -12.41
CA PHE A 86 10.64 9.79 -12.54
C PHE A 86 11.01 11.28 -12.74
N GLN A 87 12.18 11.72 -12.27
CA GLN A 87 12.52 13.16 -12.18
C GLN A 87 14.00 13.50 -12.44
N HIS A 88 14.84 12.52 -12.79
CA HIS A 88 16.28 12.64 -13.01
C HIS A 88 16.73 12.06 -14.36
N ASP A 89 15.92 12.27 -15.40
CA ASP A 89 16.13 11.77 -16.77
C ASP A 89 16.37 10.25 -16.82
N GLU A 90 15.62 9.48 -16.04
CA GLU A 90 15.85 8.07 -15.82
C GLU A 90 15.69 7.23 -17.10
N TYR A 91 16.50 6.19 -17.19
CA TYR A 91 16.50 5.18 -18.24
C TYR A 91 16.24 3.82 -17.61
N LEU A 92 15.11 3.20 -17.95
CA LEU A 92 14.72 1.92 -17.39
C LEU A 92 15.34 0.79 -18.20
N VAL A 93 15.88 -0.23 -17.51
CA VAL A 93 16.56 -1.39 -18.12
C VAL A 93 15.81 -2.68 -17.86
N SER A 94 15.12 -2.81 -16.72
CA SER A 94 14.20 -3.91 -16.49
C SER A 94 13.09 -3.54 -15.51
N ALA A 95 11.94 -4.17 -15.68
CA ALA A 95 10.84 -4.18 -14.73
C ALA A 95 10.36 -5.64 -14.55
N SER A 96 10.31 -6.14 -13.32
CA SER A 96 9.73 -7.47 -13.05
C SER A 96 8.22 -7.39 -12.90
N ASN A 97 7.50 -8.41 -13.38
CA ASN A 97 6.04 -8.52 -13.25
C ASN A 97 5.22 -7.33 -13.81
N ALA A 98 5.81 -6.54 -14.70
CA ALA A 98 5.17 -5.39 -15.31
C ALA A 98 5.76 -5.07 -16.69
N VAL A 99 4.95 -4.41 -17.50
CA VAL A 99 5.33 -3.84 -18.80
C VAL A 99 4.98 -2.36 -18.85
N LEU A 100 5.60 -1.63 -19.77
CA LEU A 100 5.22 -0.23 -20.00
C LEU A 100 3.88 -0.17 -20.73
N ALA A 101 2.93 0.58 -20.19
CA ALA A 101 1.58 0.67 -20.72
C ALA A 101 1.47 1.52 -21.99
N ASP A 102 2.53 2.27 -22.33
CA ASP A 102 2.65 3.04 -23.58
C ASP A 102 3.07 2.16 -24.78
N GLY A 103 3.40 0.89 -24.54
CA GLY A 103 3.85 -0.05 -25.56
C GLY A 103 5.33 0.12 -25.94
N ASN A 104 6.08 1.00 -25.26
CA ASN A 104 7.51 1.14 -25.48
C ASN A 104 8.25 -0.08 -24.93
N SER A 105 9.37 -0.40 -25.57
CA SER A 105 10.25 -1.48 -25.11
C SER A 105 11.24 -0.97 -24.07
N ILE A 106 11.49 -1.81 -23.07
CA ILE A 106 12.61 -1.68 -22.15
C ILE A 106 13.77 -2.47 -22.79
N PRO A 107 14.99 -1.91 -22.89
CA PRO A 107 15.49 -0.73 -22.19
C PRO A 107 15.15 0.61 -22.90
N GLY A 108 14.62 1.60 -22.17
CA GLY A 108 14.09 2.86 -22.72
C GLY A 108 14.08 4.04 -21.73
N SER A 109 13.91 5.27 -22.25
CA SER A 109 13.84 6.50 -21.43
C SER A 109 12.47 6.69 -20.78
N VAL A 110 12.46 7.05 -19.49
CA VAL A 110 11.23 7.20 -18.67
C VAL A 110 11.22 8.51 -17.86
N GLY A 111 12.10 9.46 -18.17
CA GLY A 111 12.38 10.65 -17.34
C GLY A 111 11.20 11.61 -17.08
N ASN A 112 10.13 11.57 -17.88
CA ASN A 112 8.89 12.36 -17.64
C ASN A 112 7.86 11.59 -16.81
N GLY A 113 8.26 10.45 -16.25
CA GLY A 113 7.39 9.44 -15.69
C GLY A 113 6.85 8.48 -16.73
N THR A 114 6.39 7.32 -16.27
CA THR A 114 5.80 6.29 -17.12
C THR A 114 4.70 5.55 -16.36
N VAL A 115 3.84 4.86 -17.11
CA VAL A 115 2.78 4.02 -16.56
C VAL A 115 3.17 2.56 -16.74
N PHE A 116 3.23 1.83 -15.64
CA PHE A 116 3.39 0.38 -15.61
C PHE A 116 2.03 -0.29 -15.61
N ALA A 117 1.91 -1.39 -16.36
CA ALA A 117 0.78 -2.30 -16.30
C ALA A 117 1.27 -3.67 -15.82
N GLY A 118 0.46 -4.36 -15.02
CA GLY A 118 0.80 -5.70 -14.55
C GLY A 118 0.97 -6.72 -15.69
N PHE A 119 1.91 -7.64 -15.52
CA PHE A 119 2.11 -8.76 -16.44
C PHE A 119 2.77 -9.94 -15.71
N PRO A 120 2.38 -11.21 -15.94
CA PRO A 120 1.36 -11.67 -16.89
C PRO A 120 -0.08 -11.58 -16.34
N ASN A 121 -0.24 -11.53 -15.02
CA ASN A 121 -1.55 -11.49 -14.36
C ASN A 121 -1.73 -10.12 -13.68
N PRO A 122 -2.47 -9.18 -14.29
CA PRO A 122 -2.60 -7.82 -13.78
C PRO A 122 -3.81 -7.62 -12.87
N ASP A 123 -4.54 -8.69 -12.54
CA ASP A 123 -5.71 -8.61 -11.68
C ASP A 123 -5.31 -8.98 -10.25
N LEU A 124 -5.65 -8.12 -9.28
CA LEU A 124 -5.43 -8.38 -7.86
C LEU A 124 -6.76 -8.65 -7.17
N LYS A 125 -6.81 -9.77 -6.48
CA LYS A 125 -7.98 -10.25 -5.76
C LYS A 125 -8.16 -9.54 -4.42
N THR A 126 -9.38 -9.58 -3.90
CA THR A 126 -9.69 -9.07 -2.55
C THR A 126 -9.25 -10.04 -1.47
N ALA A 127 -9.04 -9.53 -0.24
CA ALA A 127 -8.80 -10.38 0.93
C ALA A 127 -9.95 -11.37 1.21
N ILE A 128 -11.17 -11.02 0.80
CA ILE A 128 -12.38 -11.81 1.03
C ILE A 128 -12.34 -13.08 0.17
N GLU A 129 -12.03 -12.95 -1.12
CA GLU A 129 -11.98 -14.10 -2.03
C GLU A 129 -10.78 -15.02 -1.76
N THR A 130 -9.69 -14.47 -1.24
CA THR A 130 -8.42 -15.19 -1.09
C THR A 130 -8.09 -15.61 0.33
N ALA A 131 -8.99 -15.33 1.29
CA ALA A 131 -8.74 -15.51 2.72
C ALA A 131 -7.45 -14.80 3.20
N GLY A 132 -7.11 -13.65 2.60
CA GLY A 132 -5.93 -12.86 2.96
C GLY A 132 -4.62 -13.32 2.31
N ASP A 133 -4.66 -14.12 1.24
CA ASP A 133 -3.44 -14.53 0.51
C ASP A 133 -2.82 -13.36 -0.27
N LEU A 134 -1.73 -12.81 0.28
CA LEU A 134 -0.97 -11.70 -0.29
C LEU A 134 -0.42 -11.99 -1.69
N THR A 135 -0.22 -13.24 -2.08
CA THR A 135 0.29 -13.59 -3.42
C THR A 135 -0.72 -13.31 -4.52
N GLN A 136 -2.01 -13.27 -4.16
CA GLN A 136 -3.13 -12.98 -5.07
C GLN A 136 -3.67 -11.56 -4.89
N MET A 137 -3.44 -10.95 -3.74
CA MET A 137 -3.87 -9.59 -3.41
C MET A 137 -2.84 -8.52 -3.74
N SER A 138 -1.56 -8.89 -3.92
CA SER A 138 -0.48 -7.94 -4.13
C SER A 138 0.38 -8.27 -5.34
N ALA A 139 0.99 -7.23 -5.90
CA ALA A 139 2.06 -7.37 -6.88
C ALA A 139 3.24 -6.50 -6.47
N ARG A 140 4.45 -7.03 -6.69
CA ARG A 140 5.70 -6.31 -6.52
C ARG A 140 6.45 -6.24 -7.83
N VAL A 141 6.88 -5.03 -8.18
CA VAL A 141 7.63 -4.73 -9.38
C VAL A 141 9.00 -4.24 -8.98
N GLU A 142 10.02 -4.94 -9.42
CA GLU A 142 11.42 -4.57 -9.22
C GLU A 142 11.91 -3.84 -10.46
N LEU A 143 12.44 -2.64 -10.24
CA LEU A 143 12.91 -1.73 -11.25
C LEU A 143 14.42 -1.63 -11.19
N VAL A 144 15.04 -1.76 -12.35
CA VAL A 144 16.46 -1.53 -12.54
C VAL A 144 16.64 -0.54 -13.65
N GLY A 145 17.42 0.50 -13.40
CA GLY A 145 17.67 1.53 -14.39
C GLY A 145 18.91 2.34 -14.12
N THR A 146 19.03 3.41 -14.87
CA THR A 146 20.06 4.43 -14.74
C THR A 146 19.40 5.78 -14.53
N GLN A 147 19.98 6.62 -13.69
CA GLN A 147 19.57 8.01 -13.46
C GLN A 147 20.77 8.93 -13.56
N PHE A 148 20.52 10.22 -13.69
CA PHE A 148 21.58 11.21 -13.87
C PHE A 148 21.63 12.17 -12.67
N GLY A 149 22.84 12.51 -12.24
CA GLY A 149 23.09 13.58 -11.27
C GLY A 149 22.81 13.26 -9.80
N VAL A 150 22.27 12.08 -9.49
CA VAL A 150 21.98 11.65 -8.10
C VAL A 150 23.03 10.64 -7.63
N ALA A 151 23.95 11.11 -6.78
CA ALA A 151 25.01 10.30 -6.22
C ALA A 151 24.61 9.67 -4.88
N PRO A 152 25.02 8.42 -4.57
CA PRO A 152 24.91 7.89 -3.21
C PRO A 152 25.61 8.83 -2.19
N PRO A 153 25.04 9.05 -1.00
CA PRO A 153 23.96 8.29 -0.35
C PRO A 153 22.52 8.74 -0.70
N ASP A 154 22.35 9.72 -1.60
CA ASP A 154 21.03 10.24 -1.91
C ASP A 154 20.16 9.21 -2.63
N ALA A 155 18.90 9.11 -2.20
CA ALA A 155 17.94 8.16 -2.74
C ALA A 155 17.04 8.87 -3.78
N PRO A 156 17.03 8.41 -5.05
CA PRO A 156 16.14 8.87 -6.11
C PRO A 156 14.71 8.37 -5.84
N VAL A 157 13.99 9.10 -5.01
CA VAL A 157 12.58 8.82 -4.78
C VAL A 157 11.77 9.53 -5.89
N PRO A 158 10.73 8.91 -6.49
CA PRO A 158 9.95 9.55 -7.54
C PRO A 158 9.19 10.77 -7.01
N SER A 159 8.91 11.73 -7.90
CA SER A 159 8.13 12.93 -7.57
C SER A 159 6.68 12.61 -7.21
N ASN A 160 6.11 11.59 -7.85
CA ASN A 160 4.75 11.15 -7.66
C ASN A 160 4.63 9.64 -7.95
N ILE A 161 3.73 8.98 -7.24
CA ILE A 161 3.32 7.61 -7.55
C ILE A 161 1.80 7.53 -7.40
N SER A 162 1.11 7.04 -8.42
CA SER A 162 -0.36 7.01 -8.40
C SER A 162 -0.94 5.84 -9.19
N LEU A 163 -2.09 5.32 -8.73
CA LEU A 163 -2.91 4.39 -9.49
C LEU A 163 -3.64 5.17 -10.59
N VAL A 164 -3.59 4.63 -11.81
CA VAL A 164 -4.21 5.23 -13.01
C VAL A 164 -5.59 4.62 -13.28
N ASN A 165 -5.94 3.52 -12.61
CA ASN A 165 -7.24 2.88 -12.73
C ASN A 165 -8.36 3.82 -12.27
N ASP A 166 -9.46 3.83 -13.02
CA ASP A 166 -10.66 4.59 -12.67
C ASP A 166 -11.31 4.06 -11.39
N GLY A 167 -11.90 4.96 -10.60
CA GLY A 167 -12.68 4.62 -9.41
C GLY A 167 -11.99 5.00 -8.10
N TRP A 168 -10.67 4.92 -8.04
CA TRP A 168 -9.91 5.20 -6.83
C TRP A 168 -9.37 6.64 -6.81
N VAL A 169 -9.50 7.31 -5.67
CA VAL A 169 -8.95 8.66 -5.48
C VAL A 169 -7.80 8.63 -4.49
N CYS A 170 -6.64 9.10 -4.93
CA CYS A 170 -5.45 9.24 -4.10
C CYS A 170 -5.43 10.60 -3.39
N PRO A 171 -5.36 10.68 -2.06
CA PRO A 171 -4.80 11.84 -1.38
C PRO A 171 -3.30 11.94 -1.68
N ARG A 172 -2.67 13.09 -1.42
CA ARG A 172 -1.25 13.29 -1.73
C ARG A 172 -0.38 12.19 -1.09
N PRO A 173 0.57 11.59 -1.84
CA PRO A 173 1.47 10.59 -1.28
C PRO A 173 2.24 11.12 -0.07
N THR A 174 2.45 10.27 0.94
CA THR A 174 3.25 10.60 2.13
C THR A 174 4.63 9.98 2.03
N MET A 175 5.67 10.76 2.30
CA MET A 175 7.04 10.25 2.44
C MET A 175 7.24 9.68 3.84
N GLN A 176 7.73 8.45 3.92
CA GLN A 176 8.15 7.80 5.17
C GLN A 176 9.61 7.37 5.01
N GLY A 177 10.57 8.24 5.36
CA GLY A 177 12.00 7.96 5.14
C GLY A 177 12.37 7.87 3.65
N GLN A 178 12.89 6.73 3.20
CA GLN A 178 13.24 6.46 1.78
C GLN A 178 12.07 5.90 0.96
N TYR A 179 10.87 5.88 1.54
CA TYR A 179 9.69 5.28 0.94
C TYR A 179 8.65 6.36 0.62
N ILE A 180 7.90 6.16 -0.46
CA ILE A 180 6.65 6.88 -0.72
C ILE A 180 5.51 5.90 -0.58
N CYS A 181 4.48 6.29 0.17
CA CYS A 181 3.24 5.54 0.32
C CYS A 181 2.07 6.37 -0.20
N ALA A 182 1.19 5.74 -0.97
CA ALA A 182 -0.04 6.29 -1.50
C ALA A 182 -1.20 5.36 -1.12
N VAL A 183 -2.19 5.91 -0.42
CA VAL A 183 -3.35 5.18 0.08
C VAL A 183 -4.57 5.58 -0.73
N PHE A 184 -5.17 4.65 -1.44
CA PHE A 184 -6.35 4.91 -2.24
C PHE A 184 -7.59 4.50 -1.47
N LEU A 185 -8.51 5.44 -1.29
CA LEU A 185 -9.81 5.16 -0.68
C LEU A 185 -10.74 4.54 -1.73
N LEU A 186 -11.67 3.71 -1.24
CA LEU A 186 -12.67 2.91 -1.96
C LEU A 186 -13.18 3.55 -3.28
N PRO A 187 -13.61 2.73 -4.25
CA PRO A 187 -14.19 3.24 -5.48
C PRO A 187 -15.31 4.24 -5.18
N GLN A 188 -15.31 5.39 -5.86
CA GLN A 188 -16.28 6.50 -5.69
C GLN A 188 -17.76 6.07 -5.74
N LYS A 189 -18.04 4.83 -6.18
CA LYS A 189 -19.35 4.16 -6.07
C LYS A 189 -19.92 4.14 -4.65
N TYR A 190 -19.09 4.00 -3.62
CA TYR A 190 -19.55 4.00 -2.22
C TYR A 190 -19.72 5.42 -1.65
N PHE A 191 -19.06 6.43 -2.23
CA PHE A 191 -19.22 7.83 -1.82
C PHE A 191 -20.57 8.43 -2.25
N ALA A 192 -21.17 7.90 -3.32
CA ALA A 192 -22.54 8.28 -3.73
C ALA A 192 -23.61 7.88 -2.69
N ILE A 193 -23.34 6.87 -1.86
CA ILE A 193 -24.26 6.44 -0.80
C ILE A 193 -24.15 7.36 0.43
N CYS A 194 -22.98 7.95 0.69
CA CYS A 194 -22.80 8.87 1.81
C CYS A 194 -23.30 10.30 1.53
N ARG A 195 -23.43 10.70 0.24
CA ARG A 195 -24.04 11.99 -0.14
C ARG A 195 -25.57 12.03 -0.09
N ILE A 196 -26.25 10.90 0.10
CA ILE A 196 -27.71 10.87 0.33
C ILE A 196 -28.05 11.06 1.82
N TRP A 197 -27.08 10.93 2.74
CA TRP A 197 -27.31 11.09 4.19
C TRP A 197 -26.93 12.45 4.77
N PHE A 198 -26.41 13.39 3.96
CA PHE A 198 -26.10 14.76 4.39
C PHE A 198 -26.96 15.82 3.69
N MET A 199 -28.28 15.63 3.67
CA MET A 199 -29.24 16.72 3.79
C MET A 199 -30.54 16.17 4.35
N ARG A 200 -30.84 16.48 5.61
CA ARG A 200 -32.24 16.64 5.99
C ARG A 200 -32.44 18.00 6.62
N PHE A 201 -33.15 18.83 5.86
CA PHE A 201 -33.91 19.98 6.31
C PHE A 201 -34.62 19.66 7.63
N ILE A 202 -34.46 20.53 8.62
CA ILE A 202 -35.34 20.59 9.79
C ILE A 202 -36.48 21.56 9.45
N PRO A 203 -37.72 21.08 9.35
CA PRO A 203 -38.84 21.87 9.82
C PRO A 203 -39.49 21.13 10.99
N ASP A 204 -39.41 21.74 12.17
CA ASP A 204 -40.12 21.32 13.38
C ASP A 204 -41.63 21.16 13.13
N PRO A 205 -42.29 20.26 13.86
CA PRO A 205 -43.66 20.54 14.24
C PRO A 205 -43.84 20.24 15.73
N VAL A 206 -44.32 21.21 16.50
CA VAL A 206 -45.74 21.30 16.83
C VAL A 206 -46.61 20.54 15.81
N LYS A 207 -46.52 19.21 15.90
CA LYS A 207 -47.53 18.15 15.79
C LYS A 207 -46.83 16.89 16.28
N VAL A 208 -46.96 16.70 17.59
CA VAL A 208 -46.90 15.46 18.38
C VAL A 208 -45.77 14.48 18.03
N TRP A 209 -44.77 14.45 18.90
CA TRP A 209 -43.73 13.41 18.94
C TRP A 209 -44.36 12.10 19.44
N SER A 210 -44.37 11.08 18.57
CA SER A 210 -44.70 9.69 18.87
C SER A 210 -43.51 8.83 18.47
N TRP A 211 -43.07 7.94 19.36
CA TRP A 211 -42.00 6.98 19.11
C TRP A 211 -42.60 5.78 18.36
N GLU A 212 -42.47 5.75 17.04
CA GLU A 212 -42.71 4.53 16.27
C GLU A 212 -41.40 4.11 15.59
N VAL A 213 -40.88 2.97 16.05
CA VAL A 213 -39.87 2.17 15.36
C VAL A 213 -40.56 1.41 14.23
N PRO A 214 -40.26 1.63 12.94
CA PRO A 214 -40.58 0.67 11.92
C PRO A 214 -39.41 -0.30 11.81
N PHE A 215 -39.67 -1.52 12.30
CA PHE A 215 -39.01 -2.74 11.89
C PHE A 215 -38.64 -2.70 10.41
N MET A 216 -37.36 -2.81 10.10
CA MET A 216 -36.93 -3.31 8.80
C MET A 216 -36.02 -4.50 9.05
N TYR A 217 -36.62 -5.65 8.80
CA TYR A 217 -36.01 -6.97 8.65
C TYR A 217 -34.57 -6.86 8.14
N VAL A 218 -33.64 -7.21 9.02
CA VAL A 218 -32.28 -7.55 8.66
C VAL A 218 -32.27 -9.07 8.57
N ASP A 219 -32.41 -9.63 7.37
CA ASP A 219 -32.02 -11.03 7.14
C ASP A 219 -30.49 -11.10 7.11
N LEU A 220 -29.92 -11.04 8.33
CA LEU A 220 -28.61 -11.56 8.66
C LEU A 220 -28.74 -13.09 8.66
N PHE A 221 -28.37 -13.74 7.56
CA PHE A 221 -27.94 -15.15 7.67
C PHE A 221 -26.52 -15.16 8.25
N PHE A 222 -26.42 -14.95 9.56
CA PHE A 222 -25.32 -15.47 10.37
C PHE A 222 -25.78 -16.84 10.89
N GLY A 223 -25.32 -17.91 10.25
CA GLY A 223 -25.37 -19.25 10.83
C GLY A 223 -24.33 -19.33 11.95
N ALA A 224 -24.78 -19.16 13.19
CA ALA A 224 -24.05 -19.57 14.36
C ALA A 224 -23.98 -21.11 14.40
N ILE A 225 -22.77 -21.64 14.50
CA ILE A 225 -22.49 -22.99 14.98
C ILE A 225 -22.59 -22.94 16.50
N ASP A 226 -23.63 -23.59 17.03
CA ASP A 226 -23.92 -23.73 18.46
C ASP A 226 -22.89 -24.65 19.15
N GLU A 227 -22.38 -24.23 20.30
CA GLU A 227 -21.80 -25.11 21.31
C GLU A 227 -22.89 -25.55 22.30
N PHE A 228 -23.12 -26.87 22.36
CA PHE A 228 -23.55 -27.63 23.52
C PHE A 228 -22.61 -28.83 23.67
#